data_AF-A0A4R3ND61-F1
#
_entry.id   AF-A0A4R3ND61-F1
#
_cell.length_a   1.000
_cell.length_b   1.000
_cell.length_c   1.000
_cell.angle_alpha   90.00
_cell.angle_beta   90.00
_cell.angle_gamma   90.00
#
_symmetry.space_group_name_H-M   'P 1'
#
loop_
_entity.id
_entity.type
_entity.pdbx_description
1 polymer ?
#
loop_
_entity_poly.entity_id
_entity_poly.type
_entity_poly.pdbx_seq_one_letter_code
_entity_poly.pdbx_strand_id
1 'polypeptide(L)' 'MYSISEVARLLHIKQERVRKWCEEGRFEGAVQIGGEWKIPAFYFDFETDDGDVPNSRNSFNAKNQYFSH' A
#
# COMPACT_ATOMS: atom_id res chain seq x y z
N MET A 1 -4.60 -2.41 -12.10
CA MET A 1 -3.41 -2.62 -11.23
C MET A 1 -2.82 -1.26 -10.94
N TYR A 2 -2.52 -0.97 -9.68
CA TYR A 2 -1.93 0.28 -9.24
C TYR A 2 -0.41 0.18 -9.19
N SER A 3 0.27 1.28 -9.47
CA SER A 3 1.73 1.39 -9.26
C SER A 3 2.04 1.79 -7.82
N ILE A 4 3.29 1.65 -7.39
CA ILE A 4 3.75 2.06 -6.06
C ILE A 4 3.31 3.49 -5.71
N SER A 5 3.43 4.42 -6.65
CA SER A 5 3.10 5.83 -6.44
C SER A 5 1.61 6.07 -6.23
N GLU A 6 0.75 5.31 -6.90
CA GLU A 6 -0.72 5.35 -6.73
C GLU A 6 -1.11 4.78 -5.36
N VAL A 7 -0.60 3.60 -5.02
CA VAL A 7 -0.84 2.94 -3.73
C VAL A 7 -0.34 3.81 -2.57
N ALA A 8 0.80 4.46 -2.73
CA ALA A 8 1.34 5.40 -1.75
C ALA A 8 0.39 6.56 -1.47
N ARG A 9 -0.28 7.10 -2.50
CA ARG A 9 -1.29 8.15 -2.35
C ARG A 9 -2.55 7.63 -1.68
N LEU A 10 -3.08 6.50 -2.15
CA LEU A 10 -4.29 5.86 -1.60
C LEU A 10 -4.13 5.57 -0.09
N LEU A 11 -2.97 5.09 0.31
CA LEU A 11 -2.66 4.75 1.69
C LEU A 11 -2.05 5.90 2.50
N HIS A 12 -1.79 7.06 1.90
CA HIS A 12 -1.06 8.18 2.50
C HIS A 12 0.27 7.77 3.17
N ILE A 13 1.02 6.87 2.53
CA ILE A 13 2.35 6.41 3.00
C ILE A 13 3.45 6.71 1.98
N LYS A 14 4.71 6.62 2.39
CA LYS A 14 5.85 6.79 1.48
C LYS A 14 5.96 5.63 0.51
N GLN A 15 6.34 5.94 -0.74
CA GLN A 15 6.61 4.97 -1.81
C GLN A 15 7.62 3.89 -1.40
N GLU A 16 8.66 4.26 -0.64
CA GLU A 16 9.65 3.32 -0.11
C GLU A 16 9.04 2.24 0.78
N ARG A 17 8.01 2.60 1.57
CA ARG A 17 7.30 1.66 2.43
C ARG A 17 6.46 0.69 1.61
N VAL A 18 5.79 1.19 0.57
CA VAL A 18 5.01 0.37 -0.37
C VAL A 18 5.93 -0.61 -1.12
N ARG A 19 7.10 -0.14 -1.56
CA ARG A 19 8.12 -0.99 -2.19
C ARG A 19 8.53 -2.14 -1.26
N LYS A 20 8.88 -1.81 -0.01
CA LYS A 20 9.26 -2.82 0.99
C LYS A 20 8.14 -3.85 1.21
N TRP A 21 6.88 -3.42 1.27
CA TRP A 21 5.74 -4.34 1.37
C TRP A 21 5.56 -5.24 0.15
N CYS A 22 5.85 -4.75 -1.05
CA CYS A 22 5.88 -5.58 -2.25
C CYS A 22 7.02 -6.60 -2.18
N GLU A 23 8.21 -6.20 -1.73
CA GLU A 23 9.37 -7.09 -1.53
C GLU A 23 9.14 -8.14 -0.43
N GLU A 24 8.42 -7.78 0.63
CA GLU A 24 8.01 -8.68 1.71
C GLU A 24 6.86 -9.63 1.30
N GLY A 25 6.26 -9.44 0.12
CA GLY A 25 5.14 -10.26 -0.33
C GLY A 25 3.82 -10.01 0.41
N ARG A 26 3.65 -8.81 0.99
CA ARG A 26 2.41 -8.41 1.69
C ARG A 26 1.21 -8.28 0.76
N PHE A 27 1.44 -8.08 -0.52
CA PHE A 27 0.42 -7.99 -1.55
C PHE A 27 0.41 -9.27 -2.38
N GLU A 28 -0.57 -10.13 -2.16
CA GLU A 28 -0.72 -11.39 -2.88
C GLU A 28 -1.10 -11.09 -4.35
N GLY A 29 -0.30 -11.59 -5.29
CA GLY A 29 -0.46 -11.28 -6.70
C GLY A 29 0.12 -9.93 -7.14
N ALA A 30 0.90 -9.25 -6.30
CA ALA A 30 1.76 -8.16 -6.78
C ALA A 30 2.89 -8.71 -7.65
N VAL A 31 3.07 -8.10 -8.82
CA VAL A 31 4.08 -8.52 -9.80
C VAL A 31 4.93 -7.35 -10.24
N GLN A 32 6.21 -7.59 -10.48
CA GLN A 32 7.10 -6.57 -11.04
C GLN A 32 7.17 -6.73 -12.56
N ILE A 33 6.77 -5.70 -13.29
CA ILE A 33 6.77 -5.68 -14.75
C ILE A 33 7.66 -4.51 -15.20
N GLY A 34 8.77 -4.81 -15.88
CA GLY A 34 9.68 -3.78 -16.42
C GLY A 34 10.33 -2.90 -15.34
N GLY A 35 10.53 -3.41 -14.13
CA GLY A 35 11.10 -2.66 -13.01
C GLY A 35 10.07 -1.92 -12.16
N GLU A 36 8.80 -1.87 -12.58
CA GLU A 36 7.73 -1.25 -11.81
C GLU A 36 6.85 -2.32 -11.13
N TRP A 37 6.54 -2.12 -9.86
CA TRP A 37 5.62 -2.99 -9.13
C TRP A 37 4.16 -2.65 -9.46
N LYS A 38 3.41 -3.67 -9.83
CA LYS A 38 1.98 -3.63 -10.11
C LYS A 38 1.23 -4.37 -9.02
N ILE A 39 0.47 -3.61 -8.23
CA ILE A 39 -0.37 -4.13 -7.16
C ILE A 39 -1.81 -4.27 -7.68
N PRO A 40 -2.48 -5.40 -7.44
CA PRO A 40 -3.86 -5.57 -7.87
C PRO A 40 -4.81 -4.55 -7.23
N ALA A 41 -5.81 -4.10 -7.99
CA ALA A 41 -6.75 -3.07 -7.53
C ALA A 41 -7.74 -3.56 -6.47
N PHE A 42 -7.99 -4.87 -6.40
CA PHE A 42 -8.93 -5.46 -5.43
C PHE A 42 -8.53 -5.22 -3.96
N TYR A 43 -7.26 -4.86 -3.69
CA TYR A 43 -6.81 -4.47 -2.35
C TYR A 43 -7.26 -3.08 -1.93
N PHE A 44 -7.64 -2.24 -2.89
CA PHE A 44 -7.95 -0.83 -2.70
C PHE A 44 -9.35 -0.49 -3.19
N ASP A 45 -10.25 -1.47 -3.19
CA ASP A 45 -11.67 -1.28 -3.42
C ASP A 45 -12.26 -0.48 -2.24
N PHE A 46 -11.95 0.81 -2.23
CA PHE A 46 -12.62 1.78 -1.39
C PHE A 46 -13.69 2.37 -2.28
N GLU A 47 -14.93 1.96 -2.03
CA GLU A 47 -16.11 2.62 -2.55
C GLU A 47 -15.94 4.12 -2.27
N THR A 48 -15.75 4.91 -3.33
CA THR A 48 -15.59 6.35 -3.23
C THR A 48 -16.98 6.92 -3.02
N ASP A 49 -17.46 6.89 -1.78
CA ASP A 49 -18.62 7.67 -1.36
C ASP A 49 -18.15 9.11 -1.16
N ASP A 50 -18.78 10.00 -1.90
CA ASP A 50 -18.48 11.42 -2.06
C ASP A 50 -18.66 12.16 -0.71
N GLY A 51 -17.65 12.16 0.15
CA GLY A 51 -17.64 13.06 1.33
C GLY A 51 -16.88 12.58 2.56
N ASP A 52 -15.83 13.33 2.88
CA ASP A 52 -15.28 13.52 4.24
C ASP A 52 -14.60 12.34 4.95
N VAL A 53 -13.26 12.45 4.98
CA VAL A 53 -12.31 11.98 6.02
C VAL A 53 -12.52 10.58 6.63
N PRO A 54 -11.72 9.57 6.23
CA PRO A 54 -11.49 8.43 7.10
C PRO A 54 -10.31 8.71 8.03
N ASN A 55 -10.60 9.35 9.17
CA ASN A 55 -9.81 9.13 10.38
C ASN A 55 -10.19 7.74 10.93
N SER A 56 -9.55 6.68 10.44
CA SER A 56 -9.53 5.40 11.15
C SER A 56 -8.41 4.50 10.68
N ARG A 57 -7.33 4.53 11.46
CA ARG A 57 -6.67 3.33 12.02
C ARG A 57 -6.57 2.15 11.05
N ASN A 58 -5.79 2.31 9.97
CA ASN A 58 -5.37 1.17 9.18
C ASN A 58 -4.50 0.25 10.06
N SER A 59 -5.11 -0.82 10.58
CA SER A 59 -4.48 -1.82 11.46
C SER A 59 -3.44 -2.70 10.75
N PHE A 60 -2.98 -2.31 9.55
CA PHE A 60 -1.83 -2.93 8.88
C PHE A 60 -0.49 -2.71 9.60
N ASN A 61 -0.46 -1.90 10.67
CA ASN A 61 0.71 -1.78 11.54
C ASN A 61 0.69 -2.78 12.70
N ALA A 62 0.42 -4.05 12.41
CA ALA A 62 0.90 -5.14 13.24
C ALA A 62 2.24 -5.61 12.65
N LYS A 63 3.33 -5.41 13.41
CA LYS A 63 4.71 -5.86 13.16
C LYS A 63 5.58 -4.93 12.31
N ASN A 64 5.94 -3.75 12.85
CA ASN A 64 7.31 -3.21 12.75
C ASN A 64 7.48 -2.02 13.73
N GLN A 65 7.03 -2.19 14.98
CA GLN A 65 7.77 -1.59 16.08
C GLN A 65 9.17 -2.24 16.08
N TYR A 66 10.20 -1.45 16.35
CA TYR A 66 11.63 -1.81 16.39
C TYR A 66 12.31 -1.97 15.02
N PHE A 67 12.88 -0.87 14.53
CA PHE A 67 14.33 -0.80 14.28
C PHE A 67 14.72 0.67 14.08
N SER A 68 15.16 1.31 15.16
CA SER A 68 16.00 2.51 15.10
C SER A 68 16.87 2.49 16.35
N HIS A 69 18.16 2.24 16.05
CA HIS A 69 19.37 2.35 16.87
C HIS A 69 19.55 1.35 18.02
#